data_AF-A0A536Q2V4-F1
#
_entry.id   AF-A0A536Q2V4-F1
#
_cell.length_a   1.000
_cell.length_b   1.000
_cell.length_c   1.000
_cell.angle_alpha   90.00
_cell.angle_beta   90.00
_cell.angle_gamma   90.00
#
_symmetry.space_group_name_H-M   'P 1'
#
loop_
_entity.id
_entity.type
_entity.pdbx_description
1 polymer ?
#
loop_
_entity_poly.entity_id
_entity_poly.type
_entity_poly.pdbx_seq_one_letter_code
_entity_poly.pdbx_strand_id
1 'polypeptide(L)'
;MYAAGIGVKPWRAARAGGSRPVRRLLAAVAAVFALSLGLALAAHGGAAPGYTTVVVEPGDTLWSIASERYPADDVRVRVDDIEQANGLQGPTI
;
A
#
# COMPACT_ATOMS: atom_id res chain seq x y z
N MET A 1 18.17 73.74 6.65
CA MET A 1 18.65 72.44 7.17
C MET A 1 17.49 71.79 7.91
N TYR A 2 16.87 70.75 7.35
CA TYR A 2 15.83 69.96 8.01
C TYR A 2 16.30 68.50 8.04
N ALA A 3 16.47 67.94 9.23
CA ALA A 3 16.72 66.51 9.41
C ALA A 3 15.44 65.88 9.95
N ALA A 4 14.69 65.22 9.07
CA ALA A 4 13.57 64.37 9.46
C ALA A 4 14.12 63.05 10.02
N GLY A 5 14.08 62.89 11.34
CA GLY A 5 14.46 61.65 12.01
C GLY A 5 13.47 60.54 11.66
N ILE A 6 13.91 59.54 10.91
CA ILE A 6 13.15 58.32 10.65
C ILE A 6 13.15 57.48 11.94
N GLY A 7 12.04 57.53 12.67
CA GLY A 7 11.80 56.65 13.81
C GLY A 7 11.52 55.22 13.32
N VAL A 8 12.57 54.39 13.30
CA VAL A 8 12.40 52.93 13.16
C VAL A 8 11.72 52.39 14.42
N LYS A 9 10.42 52.12 14.34
CA LYS A 9 9.67 51.44 15.40
C LYS A 9 10.19 50.00 15.49
N PRO A 10 10.89 49.60 16.57
CA PRO A 10 11.36 48.24 16.68
C PRO A 10 10.13 47.34 16.80
N TRP A 11 9.90 46.53 15.76
CA TRP A 11 8.95 45.42 15.82
C TRP A 11 9.45 44.47 16.91
N ARG A 12 8.97 44.68 18.13
CA ARG A 12 9.15 43.73 19.20
C ARG A 12 8.28 42.53 18.86
N ALA A 13 8.90 41.53 18.23
CA ALA A 13 8.35 40.20 18.15
C ALA A 13 8.08 39.74 19.58
N ALA A 14 6.80 39.77 19.98
CA ALA A 14 6.37 39.16 21.21
C ALA A 14 6.67 37.67 21.06
N ARG A 15 7.80 37.22 21.62
CA ARG A 15 7.99 35.81 21.96
C ARG A 15 7.04 35.50 23.12
N ALA A 16 5.76 35.40 22.78
CA ALA A 16 4.74 34.87 23.67
C ALA A 16 4.82 33.35 23.57
N GLY A 17 5.02 32.71 24.72
CA GLY A 17 5.46 31.33 24.83
C GLY A 17 4.50 30.27 24.30
N GLY A 18 5.06 29.07 24.19
CA GLY A 18 4.28 27.86 24.26
C GLY A 18 4.92 26.73 23.47
N SER A 19 5.25 25.65 24.15
CA SER A 19 5.37 24.33 23.53
C SER A 19 4.05 23.86 22.89
N ARG A 20 2.96 24.64 23.03
CA ARG A 20 1.61 24.36 22.52
C ARG A 20 1.54 24.29 20.98
N PRO A 21 2.01 25.29 20.20
CA PRO A 21 2.10 25.17 18.74
C PRO A 21 2.98 24.01 18.28
N VAL A 22 4.14 23.81 18.92
CA VAL A 22 5.06 22.71 18.59
C VAL A 22 4.41 21.35 18.86
N ARG A 23 3.77 21.18 20.02
CA ARG A 23 3.06 19.96 20.39
C ARG A 23 1.86 19.69 19.49
N ARG A 24 1.14 20.71 19.05
CA ARG A 24 0.05 20.59 18.06
C ARG A 24 0.59 20.15 16.70
N LEU A 25 1.70 20.71 16.25
CA LEU A 25 2.36 20.31 15.02
C LEU A 25 2.82 18.85 15.09
N LEU A 26 3.49 18.45 16.18
CA LEU A 26 3.92 17.06 16.39
C LEU A 26 2.73 16.09 16.43
N ALA A 27 1.63 16.46 17.08
CA ALA A 27 0.41 15.65 17.11
C ALA A 27 -0.21 15.51 15.72
N ALA A 28 -0.23 16.59 14.92
CA ALA A 28 -0.72 16.55 13.54
C ALA A 28 0.16 15.64 12.67
N VAL A 29 1.49 15.74 12.79
CA VAL A 29 2.43 14.87 12.06
C VAL A 29 2.24 13.41 12.47
N ALA A 30 2.12 13.12 13.76
CA ALA A 30 1.88 11.77 14.25
C ALA A 30 0.54 11.20 13.76
N ALA A 31 -0.52 12.02 13.73
CA ALA A 31 -1.83 11.62 13.21
C ALA A 31 -1.78 11.32 11.72
N VAL A 32 -1.10 12.15 10.92
CA VAL A 32 -0.89 11.89 9.49
C VAL A 32 -0.10 10.60 9.29
N PHE A 33 0.99 10.41 10.04
CA PHE A 33 1.80 9.19 9.93
C PHE A 33 1.00 7.93 10.32
N ALA A 34 0.24 7.98 11.41
CA ALA A 34 -0.61 6.88 11.84
C ALA A 34 -1.70 6.58 10.81
N LEU A 35 -2.31 7.61 10.21
CA LEU A 35 -3.29 7.45 9.14
C LEU A 35 -2.64 6.80 7.91
N SER A 36 -1.52 7.32 7.44
CA SER A 36 -0.77 6.76 6.31
C SER A 36 -0.39 5.29 6.55
N LEU A 37 0.07 4.95 7.76
CA LEU A 37 0.41 3.59 8.13
C LEU A 37 -0.84 2.70 8.16
N GLY A 38 -1.95 3.18 8.71
CA GLY A 38 -3.23 2.46 8.73
C GLY A 38 -3.75 2.16 7.32
N LEU A 39 -3.69 3.15 6.42
CA LEU A 39 -4.04 2.97 5.00
C LEU A 39 -3.11 1.98 4.30
N ALA A 40 -1.79 2.07 4.56
CA ALA A 40 -0.84 1.11 4.01
C ALA A 40 -1.17 -0.31 4.49
N LEU A 41 -1.34 -0.52 5.80
CA LEU A 41 -1.68 -1.84 6.34
C LEU A 41 -3.01 -2.37 5.81
N ALA A 42 -4.04 -1.52 5.65
CA ALA A 42 -5.30 -1.92 5.04
C ALA A 42 -5.14 -2.32 3.56
N ALA A 43 -4.30 -1.61 2.80
CA ALA A 43 -3.99 -1.95 1.41
C ALA A 43 -3.17 -3.24 1.28
N HIS A 44 -2.24 -3.50 2.21
CA HIS A 44 -1.43 -4.73 2.22
C HIS A 44 -2.20 -5.92 2.80
N GLY A 45 -3.18 -5.68 3.69
CA GLY A 45 -4.09 -6.67 4.23
C GLY A 45 -5.19 -7.09 3.26
N GLY A 46 -4.94 -6.98 1.94
CA GLY A 46 -5.82 -7.52 0.91
C GLY A 46 -6.14 -8.98 1.24
N ALA A 47 -7.43 -9.33 1.17
CA ALA A 47 -7.92 -10.66 1.51
C ALA A 47 -7.01 -11.73 0.91
N ALA A 48 -6.64 -12.73 1.72
CA ALA A 48 -5.85 -13.86 1.24
C ALA A 48 -6.50 -14.38 -0.05
N PRO A 49 -5.74 -14.56 -1.14
CA PRO A 49 -6.31 -15.05 -2.39
C PRO A 49 -7.12 -16.31 -2.11
N GLY A 50 -8.39 -16.29 -2.49
CA GLY A 50 -9.28 -17.42 -2.32
C GLY A 50 -8.87 -18.51 -3.31
N TYR A 51 -8.26 -19.58 -2.81
CA TYR A 51 -7.91 -20.73 -3.62
C TYR A 51 -9.06 -21.73 -3.66
N THR A 52 -9.22 -22.40 -4.81
CA THR A 52 -10.07 -23.58 -4.94
C THR A 52 -9.19 -24.81 -4.99
N THR A 53 -9.49 -25.81 -4.16
CA THR A 53 -8.78 -27.10 -4.21
C THR A 53 -9.38 -27.99 -5.30
N VAL A 54 -8.53 -28.52 -6.16
CA VAL A 54 -8.88 -29.54 -7.15
C VAL A 54 -8.03 -30.77 -6.86
N VAL A 55 -8.67 -31.93 -6.79
CA VAL A 55 -7.97 -33.22 -6.66
C VAL A 55 -7.75 -33.74 -8.07
N VAL A 56 -6.49 -34.05 -8.41
CA VAL A 56 -6.13 -34.56 -9.73
C VAL A 56 -6.38 -36.05 -9.83
N GLU A 57 -6.85 -36.50 -10.99
CA GLU A 57 -7.04 -37.90 -11.32
C GLU A 57 -5.98 -38.38 -12.33
N PRO A 58 -5.73 -39.70 -12.42
CA PRO A 58 -4.83 -40.24 -13.44
C PRO A 58 -5.28 -39.86 -14.85
N GLY A 59 -4.42 -39.15 -15.59
CA GLY A 59 -4.70 -38.66 -16.94
C GLY A 59 -5.01 -37.16 -17.00
N ASP A 60 -5.18 -36.51 -15.86
CA ASP A 60 -5.25 -35.05 -15.81
C ASP A 60 -3.93 -34.40 -16.19
N THR A 61 -4.04 -33.16 -16.68
CA THR A 61 -2.91 -32.29 -16.94
C THR A 61 -3.24 -30.89 -16.43
N LEU A 62 -2.23 -30.08 -16.07
CA LEU A 62 -2.52 -28.68 -15.73
C LEU A 62 -3.23 -27.95 -16.87
N TRP A 63 -2.97 -28.33 -18.12
CA TRP A 63 -3.62 -27.78 -19.30
C TRP A 63 -5.11 -28.12 -19.37
N SER A 64 -5.50 -29.38 -19.14
CA SER A 64 -6.92 -29.77 -19.14
C SER A 64 -7.66 -29.06 -18.01
N ILE A 65 -7.09 -29.07 -16.80
CA ILE A 65 -7.65 -28.40 -15.62
C ILE A 65 -7.80 -26.88 -15.85
N ALA A 66 -6.76 -26.22 -16.38
CA ALA A 66 -6.79 -24.79 -16.66
C ALA A 66 -7.83 -24.45 -17.74
N SER A 67 -7.91 -25.25 -18.80
CA SER A 67 -8.88 -25.04 -19.89
C SER A 67 -10.33 -25.20 -19.43
N GLU A 68 -10.59 -26.16 -18.54
CA GLU A 68 -11.93 -26.40 -18.00
C GLU A 68 -12.35 -25.31 -17.01
N ARG A 69 -11.43 -24.86 -16.15
CA ARG A 69 -11.74 -23.91 -15.09
C ARG A 69 -11.73 -22.45 -15.53
N TYR A 70 -10.94 -22.12 -16.54
CA TYR A 70 -10.77 -20.77 -17.05
C TYR A 70 -11.02 -20.68 -18.57
N PRO A 71 -12.23 -21.05 -19.05
CA PRO A 71 -12.51 -21.17 -20.49
C PRO A 71 -12.45 -19.84 -21.26
N ALA A 72 -12.49 -18.71 -20.57
CA ALA A 72 -12.45 -17.37 -21.16
C ALA A 72 -11.06 -16.70 -21.11
N ASP A 73 -10.10 -17.30 -20.41
CA ASP A 73 -8.77 -16.75 -20.21
C ASP A 73 -7.73 -17.45 -21.09
N ASP A 74 -6.53 -16.87 -21.20
CA ASP A 74 -5.40 -17.59 -21.80
C ASP A 74 -4.97 -18.74 -20.89
N VAL A 75 -5.18 -19.97 -21.38
CA VAL A 75 -4.84 -21.21 -20.68
C VAL A 75 -3.36 -21.25 -20.27
N ARG A 76 -2.45 -20.68 -21.07
CA ARG A 76 -1.01 -20.64 -20.74
C ARG A 76 -0.75 -19.87 -19.45
N VAL A 77 -1.32 -18.68 -19.35
CA VAL A 77 -1.19 -17.83 -18.16
C VAL A 77 -1.77 -18.54 -16.94
N ARG A 78 -2.88 -19.26 -17.11
CA ARG A 78 -3.51 -19.99 -16.00
C ARG A 78 -2.74 -21.24 -15.57
N VAL A 79 -2.05 -21.90 -16.50
CA VAL A 79 -1.09 -22.96 -16.13
C VAL A 79 0.03 -22.38 -15.28
N ASP A 80 0.65 -21.28 -15.71
CA ASP A 80 1.71 -20.61 -14.95
C ASP A 80 1.22 -20.15 -13.55
N ASP A 81 0.00 -19.62 -13.45
CA ASP A 81 -0.62 -19.24 -12.18
C ASP A 81 -0.80 -20.46 -11.25
N ILE A 82 -1.26 -21.61 -11.78
CA ILE A 82 -1.42 -22.84 -11.01
C ILE A 82 -0.07 -23.37 -10.55
N GLU A 83 0.95 -23.35 -11.42
CA GLU A 83 2.31 -23.76 -11.08
C GLU A 83 2.87 -22.89 -9.95
N GLN A 84 2.76 -21.57 -10.07
CA GLN A 84 3.24 -20.63 -9.05
C GLN A 84 2.47 -20.79 -7.72
N ALA A 85 1.15 -20.96 -7.77
CA ALA A 85 0.33 -21.14 -6.57
C ALA A 85 0.65 -22.44 -5.82
N ASN A 86 1.11 -23.49 -6.52
CA ASN A 86 1.40 -24.81 -5.94
C ASN A 86 2.91 -25.12 -5.83
N GLY A 87 3.80 -24.22 -6.27
CA GLY A 87 5.25 -24.42 -6.24
C GLY A 87 5.75 -25.52 -7.18
N LEU A 88 5.06 -25.72 -8.32
CA LEU A 88 5.43 -26.71 -9.33
C LEU A 88 6.56 -26.19 -10.22
N GLN A 89 7.39 -27.09 -10.72
CA GLN A 89 8.51 -26.75 -11.62
C GLN A 89 8.13 -26.82 -13.11
N GLY A 90 6.89 -27.20 -13.41
CA GLY A 90 6.36 -27.31 -14.75
C GLY A 90 4.99 -28.00 -14.77
N PRO A 91 4.42 -28.21 -15.96
CA PRO A 91 3.00 -28.55 -16.11
C PRO A 91 2.69 -30.03 -15.93
N THR A 92 3.70 -30.82 -15.57
CA THR A 92 3.59 -32.26 -15.30
C THR A 92 3.23 -32.49 -13.84
N ILE A 93 2.09 -33.14 -13.61
CA ILE A 93 1.56 -33.54 -12.30
C ILE A 93 1.70 -35.04 -12.07
#